data_AF-A0A0F7K1D9-F1
#
_entry.id   AF-A0A0F7K1D9-F1
#
_cell.length_a   1.000
_cell.length_b   1.000
_cell.length_c   1.000
_cell.angle_alpha   90.00
_cell.angle_beta   90.00
_cell.angle_gamma   90.00
#
_symmetry.space_group_name_H-M   'P 1'
#
loop_
_entity.id
_entity.type
_entity.pdbx_description
1 polymer ?
#
loop_
_entity_poly.entity_id
_entity_poly.type
_entity_poly.pdbx_seq_one_letter_code
_entity_poly.pdbx_strand_id
1 'polypeptide(L)'
;MLIALVVLIYGWWRQPGTPEELFQARCSSCHELRVERLCEFPPVLLPAIVEVMRREQGADEVISAEEALIIQHYLKEEFLCP
;
A
#
# COMPACT_ATOMS: atom_id res chain seq x y z
N MET A 1 -10.85 -7.28 -33.12
CA MET A 1 -10.84 -6.49 -31.87
C MET A 1 -10.36 -7.37 -30.71
N LEU A 2 -9.05 -7.62 -30.59
CA LEU A 2 -8.46 -8.47 -29.54
C LEU A 2 -7.37 -7.76 -28.72
N ILE A 3 -7.15 -6.47 -28.95
CA ILE A 3 -6.05 -5.71 -28.36
C ILE A 3 -6.46 -5.03 -27.03
N ALA A 4 -7.76 -4.87 -26.77
CA ALA A 4 -8.25 -4.17 -25.58
C ALA A 4 -8.12 -4.98 -24.27
N LEU A 5 -7.98 -6.32 -24.34
CA LEU A 5 -7.89 -7.18 -23.17
C LEU A 5 -6.47 -7.30 -22.59
N VAL A 6 -5.44 -7.05 -23.41
CA VAL A 6 -4.04 -7.22 -22.99
C VAL A 6 -3.58 -6.06 -22.09
N VAL A 7 -4.15 -4.86 -22.26
CA VAL A 7 -3.75 -3.67 -21.50
C VAL A 7 -4.19 -3.74 -20.03
N LEU A 8 -5.34 -4.36 -19.74
CA LEU A 8 -5.82 -4.54 -18.37
C LEU A 8 -4.97 -5.54 -17.57
N ILE A 9 -4.31 -6.48 -18.24
CA ILE A 9 -3.45 -7.50 -17.62
C ILE A 9 -2.01 -6.98 -17.44
N TYR A 10 -1.51 -6.15 -18.37
CA TYR A 10 -0.13 -5.65 -18.33
C TYR A 10 0.12 -4.57 -17.27
N GLY A 11 -0.91 -3.81 -16.87
CA GLY A 11 -0.80 -2.82 -15.79
C GLY A 11 -0.58 -3.43 -14.40
N TRP A 12 -0.89 -4.71 -14.22
CA TRP A 12 -0.79 -5.42 -12.94
C TRP A 12 0.58 -6.08 -12.68
N TRP A 13 1.52 -5.97 -13.61
CA TRP A 13 2.76 -6.77 -13.61
C TRP A 13 4.05 -5.99 -13.34
N ARG A 14 3.97 -4.70 -13.01
CA ARG A 14 5.14 -4.00 -12.46
C ARG A 14 5.14 -4.20 -10.94
N GLN A 15 5.95 -5.15 -10.50
CA GLN A 15 6.27 -5.30 -9.08
C GLN A 15 6.89 -3.98 -8.59
N PRO A 16 6.41 -3.40 -7.49
CA PRO A 16 7.01 -2.20 -6.91
C PRO A 16 8.48 -2.43 -6.59
N GLY A 17 9.35 -1.51 -7.03
CA GLY A 17 10.79 -1.63 -6.87
C GLY A 17 11.30 -1.11 -5.52
N THR A 18 10.51 -0.27 -4.84
CA THR A 18 10.86 0.33 -3.55
C THR A 18 9.74 0.14 -2.51
N PRO A 19 10.04 0.24 -1.20
CA PRO A 19 9.01 0.22 -0.15
C PRO A 19 7.96 1.32 -0.31
N GLU A 20 8.36 2.52 -0.75
CA GLU A 20 7.44 3.63 -1.06
C GLU A 20 6.49 3.28 -2.22
N GLU A 21 7.03 2.76 -3.33
CA GLU A 21 6.20 2.33 -4.46
C GLU A 21 5.24 1.21 -4.04
N LEU A 22 5.69 0.29 -3.18
CA LEU A 22 4.85 -0.80 -2.66
C LEU A 22 3.72 -0.23 -1.79
N PHE A 23 4.05 0.68 -0.87
CA PHE A 23 3.06 1.38 -0.04
C PHE A 23 2.02 2.09 -0.91
N GLN A 24 2.45 2.89 -1.88
CA GLN A 24 1.53 3.62 -2.77
C GLN A 24 0.66 2.66 -3.57
N ALA A 25 1.25 1.63 -4.20
CA ALA A 25 0.51 0.68 -5.03
C ALA A 25 -0.53 -0.11 -4.22
N ARG A 26 -0.17 -0.56 -3.02
CA ARG A 26 -1.05 -1.38 -2.18
C ARG A 26 -2.10 -0.54 -1.46
N CYS A 27 -1.70 0.55 -0.80
CA CYS A 27 -2.61 1.36 0.02
C CYS A 27 -3.53 2.29 -0.80
N SER A 28 -3.34 2.40 -2.12
CA SER A 28 -4.29 3.07 -3.03
C SER A 28 -5.21 2.12 -3.81
N SER A 29 -5.10 0.81 -3.59
CA SER A 29 -5.79 -0.20 -4.42
C SER A 29 -7.30 -0.29 -4.15
N CYS A 30 -7.74 -0.06 -2.91
CA CYS A 30 -9.15 -0.12 -2.52
C CYS A 30 -9.84 1.25 -2.51
N HIS A 31 -9.09 2.31 -2.22
CA HIS A 31 -9.58 3.68 -2.14
C HIS A 31 -8.43 4.67 -2.37
N GLU A 32 -8.76 5.95 -2.55
CA GLU A 32 -7.77 7.02 -2.60
C GLU A 32 -6.88 7.02 -1.34
N LEU A 33 -5.57 7.02 -1.53
CA LEU A 33 -4.59 7.11 -0.46
C LEU A 33 -4.38 8.59 -0.09
N ARG A 34 -4.96 9.02 1.02
CA ARG A 34 -4.82 10.39 1.55
C ARG A 34 -3.69 10.43 2.58
N VAL A 35 -2.47 10.66 2.11
CA VAL A 35 -1.26 10.64 2.95
C VAL A 35 -1.28 11.72 4.04
N GLU A 36 -1.99 12.82 3.81
CA GLU A 36 -2.14 13.92 4.76
C GLU A 36 -2.90 13.46 6.02
N ARG A 37 -3.84 12.52 5.87
CA ARG A 37 -4.57 11.94 7.01
C ARG A 37 -3.72 10.99 7.83
N LEU A 38 -2.69 10.38 7.23
CA LEU A 38 -1.74 9.57 8.00
C LEU A 38 -0.98 10.46 8.99
N CYS A 39 -0.70 11.71 8.61
CA CYS A 39 -0.02 12.69 9.45
C CYS A 39 -0.83 13.20 10.63
N GLU A 40 -2.13 12.89 10.70
CA GLU A 40 -2.96 13.14 11.88
C GLU A 40 -2.66 12.14 13.02
N PHE A 41 -1.98 11.02 12.72
CA PHE A 41 -1.60 10.02 13.70
C PHE A 41 -0.15 10.21 14.19
N PRO A 42 0.15 9.86 15.46
CA PRO A 42 1.51 9.76 15.95
C PRO A 42 2.35 8.81 15.08
N PRO A 43 3.62 9.15 14.73
CA PRO A 43 4.46 8.31 13.86
C PRO A 43 4.59 6.86 14.33
N VAL A 44 4.63 6.64 15.65
CA VAL A 44 4.72 5.30 16.26
C VAL A 44 3.51 4.41 15.95
N LEU A 45 2.36 4.99 15.60
CA LEU A 45 1.13 4.27 15.29
C LEU A 45 0.94 3.98 13.80
N LEU A 46 1.68 4.64 12.91
CA LEU A 46 1.51 4.48 11.47
C LEU A 46 1.63 3.02 11.00
N PRO A 47 2.61 2.22 11.47
CA PRO A 47 2.71 0.82 11.05
C PRO A 47 1.46 -0.01 11.41
N ALA A 48 0.77 0.32 12.51
CA ALA A 48 -0.41 -0.41 12.95
C ALA A 48 -1.59 -0.28 11.97
N ILE A 49 -1.64 0.81 11.19
CA ILE A 49 -2.69 1.04 10.18
C ILE A 49 -2.69 -0.08 9.13
N VAL A 50 -1.51 -0.56 8.73
CA VAL A 50 -1.37 -1.64 7.75
C VAL A 50 -2.03 -2.92 8.27
N GLU A 51 -1.84 -3.23 9.55
CA GLU A 51 -2.43 -4.44 10.14
C GLU A 51 -3.94 -4.31 10.32
N VAL A 52 -4.43 -3.13 10.72
CA VAL A 52 -5.88 -2.84 10.80
C VAL A 52 -6.52 -3.00 9.42
N MET A 53 -5.92 -2.44 8.37
CA MET A 53 -6.45 -2.57 7.02
C MET A 53 -6.48 -4.03 6.55
N ARG A 54 -5.41 -4.79 6.81
CA ARG A 54 -5.35 -6.21 6.43
C ARG A 54 -6.38 -7.06 7.17
N ARG A 55 -6.48 -6.93 8.48
CA ARG A 55 -7.32 -7.83 9.29
C ARG A 55 -8.78 -7.43 9.38
N GLU A 56 -9.05 -6.13 9.38
CA GLU A 56 -10.38 -5.61 9.69
C GLU A 56 -11.09 -5.04 8.45
N GLN A 57 -10.34 -4.68 7.41
CA GLN A 57 -10.87 -4.04 6.20
C GLN A 57 -10.67 -4.87 4.92
N GLY A 58 -10.25 -6.14 5.04
CA GLY A 58 -10.08 -7.06 3.92
C GLY A 58 -8.91 -6.75 2.98
N ALA A 59 -7.95 -5.93 3.41
CA ALA A 59 -6.77 -5.63 2.60
C ALA A 59 -5.79 -6.80 2.54
N ASP A 60 -6.02 -7.90 3.26
CA ASP A 60 -5.24 -9.13 3.14
C ASP A 60 -5.39 -9.81 1.77
N GLU A 61 -6.45 -9.51 1.02
CA GLU A 61 -6.61 -9.92 -0.39
C GLU A 61 -5.60 -9.25 -1.34
N VAL A 62 -5.07 -8.08 -0.96
CA VAL A 62 -4.20 -7.27 -1.83
C VAL A 62 -2.83 -6.97 -1.21
N ILE A 63 -2.65 -7.20 0.09
CA ILE A 63 -1.39 -7.03 0.84
C ILE A 63 -1.04 -8.34 1.53
N SER A 64 0.02 -9.00 1.06
CA SER A 64 0.53 -10.21 1.69
C SER A 64 1.13 -9.92 3.08
N ALA A 65 1.40 -10.96 3.87
CA ALA A 65 2.05 -10.80 5.17
C ALA A 65 3.48 -10.25 5.04
N GLU A 66 4.19 -10.62 3.98
CA GLU A 66 5.55 -10.17 3.68
C GLU A 66 5.55 -8.70 3.24
N GLU A 67 4.62 -8.33 2.36
CA GLU A 67 4.44 -6.93 1.92
C GLU A 67 4.05 -6.03 3.10
N ALA A 68 3.21 -6.53 4.01
CA ALA A 68 2.82 -5.81 5.21
C ALA A 68 4.03 -5.43 6.06
N LEU A 69 4.98 -6.34 6.26
CA LEU A 69 6.21 -6.07 7.02
C LEU A 69 7.07 -4.99 6.35
N ILE A 70 7.16 -5.01 5.02
CA ILE A 70 7.91 -4.00 4.25
C ILE A 70 7.26 -2.62 4.39
N ILE A 71 5.94 -2.54 4.21
CA ILE A 71 5.20 -1.27 4.32
C ILE A 71 5.25 -0.74 5.76
N GLN A 72 5.11 -1.63 6.77
CA GLN A 72 5.24 -1.25 8.17
C GLN A 72 6.62 -0.68 8.49
N HIS A 73 7.68 -1.27 7.94
CA HIS A 73 9.03 -0.75 8.09
C HIS A 73 9.19 0.62 7.44
N TYR A 74 8.71 0.78 6.20
CA TYR A 74 8.70 2.05 5.49
C TYR A 74 7.99 3.15 6.28
N LEU A 75 6.77 2.88 6.77
CA LEU A 75 6.00 3.83 7.58
C LEU A 75 6.69 4.21 8.90
N LYS A 76 7.55 3.35 9.43
CA LYS A 76 8.25 3.57 10.69
C LYS A 76 9.55 4.37 10.52
N GLU A 77 10.33 4.05 9.49
CA GLU A 77 11.72 4.51 9.38
C GLU A 77 11.93 5.54 8.25
N GLU A 78 11.10 5.53 7.21
CA GLU A 78 11.34 6.26 5.96
C GLU A 78 10.23 7.24 5.60
N PHE A 79 8.98 6.97 6.00
CA PHE A 79 7.85 7.83 5.68
C PHE A 79 7.97 9.18 6.41
N LEU A 80 7.96 10.24 5.61
CA LEU A 80 7.95 11.62 6.08
C LEU A 80 6.63 12.26 5.67
N CYS A 81 6.00 12.92 6.63
CA CYS A 81 4.81 13.71 6.37
C CYS A 81 5.13 14.85 5.39
N PRO A 82 4.38 14.98 4.27
CA PRO A 82 4.56 16.06 3.32
C PRO A 82 4.11 17.42 3.87
#